data_AF-A0A9P5Z4M6-F1
#
_entry.id   AF-A0A9P5Z4M6-F1
#
_cell.length_a   1.000
_cell.length_b   1.000
_cell.length_c   1.000
_cell.angle_alpha   90.00
_cell.angle_beta   90.00
_cell.angle_gamma   90.00
#
_symmetry.space_group_name_H-M   'P 1'
#
loop_
_entity.id
_entity.type
_entity.pdbx_description
1 polymer ?
#
loop_
_entity_poly.entity_id
_entity_poly.type
_entity_poly.pdbx_seq_one_letter_code
_entity_poly.pdbx_strand_id
1 'polypeptide(L)'
;MSNPIAVAASASPVTGVTIHDRFRAHHDSANLRQPKVLHPLENEDLRLLILENISQDAVAIFRSQGWHVDHLSKSLGEDELVAKIGTYHAIGIRSKTKITQRVLKAATKLLVIGCFCIGTNQVDLKAAAQTGIPVFNSPFSNSRSVAELVMAELVALSRQLFERAYELRTGIWNKQSKGCWELRGKTLGIVGYGHIGAQLSVLAEAFGLRVLFHDVINIMPLGTARQVESLEKLLQEADFVTLHVPESEDTINMISKEQLAQMKKGSYLINNARGRVVDIPALIEALQAKHLAGAAIDVFPAEPSSNGAPFDDQLNSWASTLRNLPNVILSPHIGGSTEEAQTMIGLEVAQALTRYLDYGSTIGAVNFPEVDLRAIAAEEAGHIRVCHVHKNQPGVLKLVNEALSPYNVEKQYSDSKGEIAYLLADIADVGARDLPGLKDRISSTDANIITRLLA
;
A
#
# COMPACT_ATOMS: atom_id res chain seq x y z
N MET A 1 -67.50 19.68 -36.78
CA MET A 1 -66.36 19.12 -37.52
C MET A 1 -65.15 19.99 -37.20
N SER A 2 -64.26 19.51 -36.36
CA SER A 2 -63.02 20.20 -35.98
C SER A 2 -62.02 19.13 -35.55
N ASN A 3 -61.07 18.86 -36.46
CA ASN A 3 -59.96 17.93 -36.25
C ASN A 3 -59.02 18.43 -35.14
N PRO A 4 -58.48 17.54 -34.29
CA PRO A 4 -57.41 17.89 -33.38
C PRO A 4 -56.07 17.99 -34.14
N ILE A 5 -55.32 19.05 -33.83
CA ILE A 5 -53.97 19.32 -34.33
C ILE A 5 -53.01 18.30 -33.70
N ALA A 6 -52.40 17.45 -34.53
CA ALA A 6 -51.32 16.57 -34.12
C ALA A 6 -50.03 17.39 -33.96
N VAL A 7 -49.44 17.36 -32.76
CA VAL A 7 -48.11 17.92 -32.49
C VAL A 7 -47.07 16.88 -32.93
N ALA A 8 -46.22 17.25 -33.89
CA ALA A 8 -45.16 16.39 -34.38
C ALA A 8 -44.08 16.18 -33.30
N ALA A 9 -43.86 14.93 -32.91
CA ALA A 9 -42.71 14.54 -32.10
C ALA A 9 -41.44 14.59 -32.96
N SER A 10 -40.43 15.31 -32.48
CA SER A 10 -39.07 15.32 -33.04
C SER A 10 -38.51 13.90 -33.07
N ALA A 11 -38.39 13.32 -34.27
CA ALA A 11 -37.63 12.09 -34.48
C ALA A 11 -36.13 12.40 -34.46
N SER A 12 -35.41 11.85 -33.48
CA SER A 12 -33.94 11.88 -33.46
C SER A 12 -33.37 11.19 -34.70
N PRO A 13 -32.24 11.66 -35.27
CA PRO A 13 -31.65 11.03 -36.45
C PRO A 13 -31.21 9.61 -36.10
N VAL A 14 -31.75 8.63 -36.81
CA VAL A 14 -31.24 7.24 -36.80
C VAL A 14 -30.04 7.20 -37.74
N THR A 15 -28.92 7.77 -37.30
CA THR A 15 -27.61 7.53 -37.91
C THR A 15 -26.78 6.78 -36.88
N GLY A 16 -26.66 5.48 -37.09
CA GLY A 16 -25.97 4.56 -36.21
C GLY A 16 -24.48 4.85 -36.15
N VAL A 17 -24.05 5.43 -35.03
CA VAL A 17 -22.75 5.22 -34.39
C VAL A 17 -23.01 5.49 -32.90
N THR A 18 -23.00 4.45 -32.07
CA THR A 18 -23.16 4.61 -30.62
C THR A 18 -21.92 5.32 -30.04
N ILE A 19 -22.03 5.89 -28.82
CA ILE A 19 -20.85 6.45 -28.14
C ILE A 19 -19.75 5.39 -27.96
N HIS A 20 -20.16 4.12 -27.78
CA HIS A 20 -19.28 2.96 -27.73
C HIS A 20 -18.59 2.68 -29.08
N ASP A 21 -19.25 2.92 -30.20
CA ASP A 21 -18.64 2.79 -31.54
C ASP A 21 -17.62 3.91 -31.80
N ARG A 22 -17.82 5.12 -31.25
CA ARG A 22 -16.82 6.19 -31.28
C ARG A 22 -15.59 5.88 -30.42
N PHE A 23 -15.78 5.24 -29.26
CA PHE A 23 -14.67 4.74 -28.45
C PHE A 23 -13.94 3.57 -29.12
N ARG A 24 -14.62 2.71 -29.88
CA ARG A 24 -14.00 1.65 -30.67
C ARG A 24 -13.26 2.16 -31.91
N ALA A 25 -13.78 3.18 -32.60
CA ALA A 25 -13.12 3.77 -33.77
C ALA A 25 -11.81 4.52 -33.39
N HIS A 26 -11.64 4.90 -32.13
CA HIS A 26 -10.38 5.45 -31.61
C HIS A 26 -9.35 4.38 -31.19
N HIS A 27 -9.64 3.09 -31.37
CA HIS A 27 -8.66 2.02 -31.22
C HIS A 27 -7.86 1.72 -32.51
N ASP A 28 -8.15 2.40 -33.63
CA ASP A 28 -7.18 2.53 -34.70
C ASP A 28 -6.10 3.51 -34.23
N SER A 29 -5.02 2.91 -33.74
CA SER A 29 -3.81 3.52 -33.21
C SER A 29 -3.47 4.87 -33.84
N ALA A 30 -3.80 5.95 -33.13
CA ALA A 30 -2.87 7.08 -33.07
C ALA A 30 -1.52 6.48 -32.69
N ASN A 31 -0.46 6.76 -33.47
CA ASN A 31 0.92 6.28 -33.35
C ASN A 31 1.47 6.31 -31.91
N LEU A 32 0.99 5.42 -31.05
CA LEU A 32 1.52 5.18 -29.71
C LEU A 32 2.74 4.32 -29.93
N ARG A 33 3.90 4.98 -30.04
CA ARG A 33 5.19 4.32 -30.09
C ARG A 33 5.26 3.31 -28.95
N GLN A 34 5.39 2.03 -29.29
CA GLN A 34 5.47 0.99 -28.29
C GLN A 34 6.76 1.18 -27.48
N PRO A 35 6.69 1.13 -26.14
CA PRO A 35 7.89 1.20 -25.31
C PRO A 35 8.74 -0.04 -25.56
N LYS A 36 10.05 0.17 -25.72
CA LYS A 36 11.05 -0.89 -25.78
C LYS A 36 11.21 -1.45 -24.37
N VAL A 37 10.97 -2.75 -24.18
CA VAL A 37 11.36 -3.44 -22.94
C VAL A 37 12.88 -3.44 -22.89
N LEU A 38 13.46 -2.78 -21.89
CA LEU A 38 14.91 -2.78 -21.73
C LEU A 38 15.29 -3.93 -20.80
N HIS A 39 16.30 -4.69 -21.16
CA HIS A 39 16.81 -5.73 -20.29
C HIS A 39 18.18 -5.33 -19.76
N PRO A 40 18.54 -5.72 -18.52
CA PRO A 40 19.89 -5.51 -18.04
C PRO A 40 20.90 -6.20 -18.95
N LEU A 41 21.88 -5.44 -19.44
CA LEU A 41 22.88 -5.90 -20.41
C LEU A 41 23.78 -7.01 -19.88
N GLU A 42 23.89 -7.15 -18.56
CA GLU A 42 24.76 -8.12 -17.89
C GLU A 42 24.03 -9.40 -17.45
N ASN A 43 22.75 -9.57 -17.78
CA ASN A 43 21.98 -10.66 -17.19
C ASN A 43 22.04 -11.97 -17.98
N GLU A 44 22.77 -12.90 -17.35
CA GLU A 44 22.30 -14.25 -17.02
C GLU A 44 20.80 -14.25 -16.62
N ASP A 45 20.03 -15.28 -17.00
CA ASP A 45 18.60 -15.43 -16.71
C ASP A 45 18.19 -14.89 -15.31
N LEU A 46 17.36 -13.84 -15.27
CA LEU A 46 16.90 -13.22 -14.03
C LEU A 46 16.24 -14.27 -13.12
N ARG A 47 16.71 -14.35 -11.88
CA ARG A 47 16.22 -15.28 -10.85
C ARG A 47 15.53 -14.55 -9.72
N LEU A 48 14.28 -14.91 -9.45
CA LEU A 48 13.44 -14.31 -8.42
C LEU A 48 13.09 -15.35 -7.36
N LEU A 49 13.27 -14.99 -6.09
CA LEU A 49 12.85 -15.79 -4.94
C LEU A 49 11.55 -15.21 -4.38
N ILE A 50 10.44 -15.94 -4.50
CA ILE A 50 9.12 -15.49 -4.05
C ILE A 50 8.68 -16.38 -2.88
N LEU A 51 8.57 -15.81 -1.68
CA LEU A 51 8.30 -16.53 -0.44
C LEU A 51 6.86 -16.33 0.06
N GLU A 52 6.48 -17.09 1.10
CA GLU A 52 5.25 -16.88 1.87
C GLU A 52 3.94 -16.97 1.07
N ASN A 53 3.93 -17.82 0.03
CA ASN A 53 2.75 -18.11 -0.79
C ASN A 53 2.11 -16.85 -1.40
N ILE A 54 2.93 -15.94 -1.94
CA ILE A 54 2.46 -14.81 -2.75
C ILE A 54 1.60 -15.32 -3.93
N SER A 55 0.62 -14.50 -4.35
CA SER A 55 -0.36 -14.84 -5.39
C SER A 55 0.29 -15.43 -6.67
N GLN A 56 -0.37 -16.42 -7.25
CA GLN A 56 0.04 -17.02 -8.52
C GLN A 56 -0.02 -16.01 -9.68
N ASP A 57 -0.86 -14.99 -9.60
CA ASP A 57 -0.93 -13.94 -10.64
C ASP A 57 0.38 -13.13 -10.71
N ALA A 58 0.97 -12.83 -9.55
CA ALA A 58 2.29 -12.18 -9.49
C ALA A 58 3.38 -13.07 -10.09
N VAL A 59 3.35 -14.38 -9.76
CA VAL A 59 4.29 -15.36 -10.31
C VAL A 59 4.12 -15.50 -11.83
N ALA A 60 2.88 -15.47 -12.32
CA ALA A 60 2.58 -15.52 -13.75
C ALA A 60 3.12 -14.30 -14.49
N ILE A 61 3.01 -13.09 -13.92
CA ILE A 61 3.64 -11.87 -14.47
C ILE A 61 5.14 -12.09 -14.65
N PHE A 62 5.84 -12.53 -13.61
CA PHE A 62 7.30 -12.72 -13.68
C PHE A 62 7.71 -13.79 -14.69
N ARG A 63 7.00 -14.93 -14.72
CA ARG A 63 7.27 -16.00 -15.69
C ARG A 63 6.97 -15.57 -17.13
N SER A 64 5.97 -14.70 -17.34
CA SER A 64 5.66 -14.16 -18.68
C SER A 64 6.75 -13.24 -19.22
N GLN A 65 7.59 -12.66 -18.36
CA GLN A 65 8.80 -11.92 -18.74
C GLN A 65 9.98 -12.84 -19.08
N GLY A 66 9.81 -14.17 -18.98
CA GLY A 66 10.88 -15.14 -19.20
C GLY A 66 11.80 -15.37 -17.99
N TRP A 67 11.46 -14.84 -16.81
CA TRP A 67 12.31 -14.97 -15.63
C TRP A 67 12.15 -16.31 -14.91
N HIS A 68 13.23 -16.76 -14.29
CA HIS A 68 13.21 -17.92 -13.41
C HIS A 68 12.64 -17.54 -12.04
N VAL A 69 11.57 -18.22 -11.63
CA VAL A 69 10.85 -17.90 -10.39
C VAL A 69 10.77 -19.11 -9.48
N ASP A 70 11.52 -19.06 -8.39
CA ASP A 70 11.44 -20.02 -7.28
C ASP A 70 10.35 -19.54 -6.32
N HIS A 71 9.20 -20.22 -6.33
CA HIS A 71 8.02 -19.88 -5.52
C HIS A 71 7.85 -20.86 -4.35
N LEU A 72 7.95 -20.35 -3.12
CA LEU A 72 7.86 -21.14 -1.89
C LEU A 72 6.66 -20.72 -1.05
N SER A 73 5.91 -21.69 -0.53
CA SER A 73 4.73 -21.41 0.30
C SER A 73 5.07 -20.93 1.71
N LYS A 74 6.31 -21.13 2.16
CA LYS A 74 6.77 -20.83 3.52
C LYS A 74 7.76 -19.66 3.51
N SER A 75 7.87 -19.00 4.66
CA SER A 75 9.00 -18.13 4.97
C SER A 75 10.25 -18.96 5.21
N LEU A 76 11.42 -18.40 4.90
CA LEU A 76 12.72 -18.96 5.30
C LEU A 76 13.23 -18.28 6.57
N GLY A 77 13.89 -19.05 7.44
CA GLY A 77 14.66 -18.49 8.54
C GLY A 77 15.89 -17.74 8.04
N GLU A 78 16.49 -16.88 8.87
CA GLU A 78 17.60 -16.02 8.45
C GLU A 78 18.80 -16.83 7.91
N ASP A 79 19.21 -17.91 8.58
CA ASP A 79 20.35 -18.74 8.16
C ASP A 79 20.12 -19.40 6.80
N GLU A 80 18.92 -19.93 6.57
CA GLU A 80 18.55 -20.55 5.29
C GLU A 80 18.47 -19.50 4.17
N LEU A 81 17.95 -18.32 4.49
CA LEU A 81 17.86 -17.22 3.54
C LEU A 81 19.26 -16.73 3.13
N VAL A 82 20.16 -16.54 4.10
CA VAL A 82 21.57 -16.17 3.87
C VAL A 82 22.26 -17.18 2.94
N ALA A 83 22.00 -18.48 3.11
CA ALA A 83 22.61 -19.52 2.28
C ALA A 83 22.11 -19.52 0.82
N LYS A 84 20.90 -19.02 0.56
CA LYS A 84 20.25 -19.06 -0.77
C LYS A 84 20.32 -17.73 -1.54
N ILE A 85 20.23 -16.60 -0.83
CA ILE A 85 19.91 -15.29 -1.44
C ILE A 85 20.96 -14.78 -2.43
N GLY A 86 22.24 -15.17 -2.29
CA GLY A 86 23.34 -14.66 -3.13
C GLY A 86 23.23 -14.97 -4.62
N THR A 87 22.31 -15.84 -5.04
CA THR A 87 22.08 -16.17 -6.47
C THR A 87 20.85 -15.49 -7.07
N TYR A 88 20.07 -14.77 -6.27
CA TYR A 88 18.82 -14.14 -6.72
C TYR A 88 18.99 -12.64 -6.96
N HIS A 89 18.23 -12.15 -7.93
CA HIS A 89 18.23 -10.75 -8.37
C HIS A 89 17.04 -9.97 -7.82
N ALA A 90 15.95 -10.65 -7.46
CA ALA A 90 14.88 -10.07 -6.67
C ALA A 90 14.36 -11.05 -5.62
N ILE A 91 13.79 -10.50 -4.56
CA ILE A 91 13.07 -11.26 -3.55
C ILE A 91 11.69 -10.65 -3.29
N GLY A 92 10.67 -11.50 -3.30
CA GLY A 92 9.31 -11.18 -2.87
C GLY A 92 9.01 -11.83 -1.52
N ILE A 93 8.58 -11.03 -0.54
CA ILE A 93 8.26 -11.49 0.82
C ILE A 93 6.90 -10.96 1.29
N ARG A 94 6.39 -11.48 2.39
CA ARG A 94 5.26 -10.90 3.13
C ARG A 94 5.74 -10.49 4.52
N SER A 95 4.97 -10.75 5.57
CA SER A 95 5.22 -10.22 6.92
C SER A 95 6.20 -11.03 7.76
N LYS A 96 6.44 -12.31 7.44
CA LYS A 96 7.23 -13.22 8.30
C LYS A 96 8.71 -13.17 8.00
N THR A 97 9.11 -13.17 6.73
CA THR A 97 10.54 -13.15 6.37
C THR A 97 11.19 -11.82 6.78
N LYS A 98 12.29 -11.90 7.52
CA LYS A 98 13.06 -10.73 7.96
C LYS A 98 14.26 -10.51 7.06
N ILE A 99 14.35 -9.34 6.42
CA ILE A 99 15.49 -8.91 5.61
C ILE A 99 16.37 -8.01 6.47
N THR A 100 17.29 -8.64 7.18
CA THR A 100 18.25 -7.97 8.06
C THR A 100 19.48 -7.50 7.28
N GLN A 101 20.33 -6.68 7.91
CA GLN A 101 21.64 -6.33 7.37
C GLN A 101 22.50 -7.57 7.03
N ARG A 102 22.35 -8.67 7.78
CA ARG A 102 23.08 -9.93 7.55
C ARG A 102 22.63 -10.59 6.25
N VAL A 103 21.32 -10.62 5.99
CA VAL A 103 20.75 -11.11 4.72
C VAL A 103 21.24 -10.26 3.55
N LEU A 104 21.15 -8.93 3.68
CA LEU A 104 21.58 -7.99 2.62
C LEU A 104 23.06 -8.14 2.27
N LYS A 105 23.94 -8.37 3.25
CA LYS A 105 25.37 -8.63 3.02
C LYS A 105 25.64 -9.92 2.23
N ALA A 106 24.79 -10.94 2.38
CA ALA A 106 24.91 -12.20 1.64
C ALA A 106 24.29 -12.12 0.23
N ALA A 107 23.46 -11.11 -0.02
CA ALA A 107 22.68 -10.93 -1.23
C ALA A 107 23.48 -10.22 -2.35
N THR A 108 24.56 -10.84 -2.80
CA THR A 108 25.55 -10.22 -3.72
C THR A 108 25.02 -9.83 -5.10
N LYS A 109 23.91 -10.44 -5.56
CA LYS A 109 23.26 -10.16 -6.84
C LYS A 109 21.92 -9.43 -6.71
N LEU A 110 21.45 -9.17 -5.50
CA LEU A 110 20.09 -8.67 -5.28
C LEU A 110 19.95 -7.23 -5.73
N LEU A 111 18.96 -6.97 -6.59
CA LEU A 111 18.69 -5.67 -7.18
C LEU A 111 17.47 -4.99 -6.56
N VAL A 112 16.48 -5.77 -6.10
CA VAL A 112 15.20 -5.21 -5.62
C VAL A 112 14.49 -6.14 -4.63
N ILE A 113 13.75 -5.54 -3.69
CA ILE A 113 12.89 -6.24 -2.74
C ILE A 113 11.43 -5.82 -2.95
N GLY A 114 10.53 -6.81 -3.04
CA GLY A 114 9.09 -6.61 -3.04
C GLY A 114 8.47 -7.08 -1.73
N CYS A 115 7.90 -6.15 -0.97
CA CYS A 115 7.02 -6.46 0.15
C CYS A 115 5.60 -6.61 -0.38
N PHE A 116 5.13 -7.86 -0.54
CA PHE A 116 3.76 -8.19 -0.94
C PHE A 116 2.79 -8.07 0.25
N CYS A 117 2.84 -6.89 0.87
CA CYS A 117 2.01 -6.44 1.97
C CYS A 117 2.12 -4.91 2.08
N ILE A 118 1.29 -4.33 2.94
CA ILE A 118 1.28 -2.87 3.17
C ILE A 118 2.52 -2.46 3.97
N GLY A 119 2.79 -3.16 5.08
CA GLY A 119 3.91 -2.85 5.96
C GLY A 119 5.26 -3.34 5.43
N THR A 120 6.33 -2.65 5.85
CA THR A 120 7.72 -2.96 5.48
C THR A 120 8.64 -3.11 6.69
N ASN A 121 8.08 -3.24 7.89
CA ASN A 121 8.81 -3.32 9.18
C ASN A 121 9.76 -4.53 9.25
N GLN A 122 9.54 -5.54 8.42
CA GLN A 122 10.35 -6.74 8.30
C GLN A 122 11.62 -6.54 7.46
N VAL A 123 11.83 -5.37 6.86
CA VAL A 123 13.00 -5.04 6.04
C VAL A 123 13.78 -3.91 6.69
N ASP A 124 15.10 -4.08 6.81
CA ASP A 124 16.00 -2.98 7.14
C ASP A 124 16.14 -2.04 5.93
N LEU A 125 15.21 -1.09 5.83
CA LEU A 125 15.10 -0.16 4.71
C LEU A 125 16.37 0.68 4.52
N LYS A 126 17.02 1.06 5.63
CA LYS A 126 18.23 1.88 5.61
C LYS A 126 19.41 1.09 5.08
N ALA A 127 19.61 -0.13 5.58
CA ALA A 127 20.67 -1.01 5.06
C ALA A 127 20.45 -1.35 3.58
N ALA A 128 19.20 -1.62 3.17
CA ALA A 128 18.87 -1.91 1.78
C ALA A 128 19.17 -0.71 0.86
N ALA A 129 18.83 0.51 1.29
CA ALA A 129 19.14 1.73 0.53
C ALA A 129 20.66 1.92 0.38
N GLN A 130 21.44 1.72 1.44
CA GLN A 130 22.90 1.83 1.42
C GLN A 130 23.60 0.83 0.48
N THR A 131 22.97 -0.32 0.22
CA THR A 131 23.43 -1.30 -0.78
C THR A 131 22.83 -1.08 -2.17
N GLY A 132 22.06 0.01 -2.38
CA GLY A 132 21.47 0.35 -3.67
C GLY A 132 20.25 -0.49 -4.06
N ILE A 133 19.55 -1.05 -3.06
CA ILE A 133 18.42 -1.96 -3.25
C ILE A 133 17.12 -1.23 -2.86
N PRO A 134 16.30 -0.82 -3.85
CA PRO A 134 14.97 -0.29 -3.57
C PRO A 134 14.03 -1.38 -3.05
N VAL A 135 13.12 -0.94 -2.18
CA VAL A 135 12.05 -1.74 -1.59
C VAL A 135 10.72 -1.18 -2.04
N PHE A 136 9.88 -2.03 -2.63
CA PHE A 136 8.52 -1.67 -3.04
C PHE A 136 7.50 -2.38 -2.15
N ASN A 137 6.37 -1.73 -1.90
CA ASN A 137 5.23 -2.31 -1.21
C ASN A 137 3.93 -2.04 -1.99
N SER A 138 2.80 -2.39 -1.39
CA SER A 138 1.47 -2.11 -1.95
C SER A 138 0.64 -1.36 -0.92
N PRO A 139 0.79 -0.03 -0.83
CA PRO A 139 0.24 0.76 0.27
C PRO A 139 -1.28 0.95 0.19
N PHE A 140 -1.90 0.80 -0.98
CA PHE A 140 -3.30 1.16 -1.22
C PHE A 140 -4.23 -0.01 -1.55
N SER A 141 -3.69 -1.18 -1.87
CA SER A 141 -4.48 -2.32 -2.39
C SER A 141 -5.51 -2.90 -1.41
N ASN A 142 -5.40 -2.60 -0.11
CA ASN A 142 -6.37 -3.04 0.89
C ASN A 142 -7.42 -1.98 1.25
N SER A 143 -7.41 -0.79 0.62
CA SER A 143 -8.24 0.33 1.05
C SER A 143 -9.73 -0.02 1.08
N ARG A 144 -10.18 -0.77 0.06
CA ARG A 144 -11.57 -1.23 -0.04
C ARG A 144 -11.94 -2.19 1.08
N SER A 145 -11.10 -3.18 1.35
CA SER A 145 -11.36 -4.21 2.34
C SER A 145 -11.47 -3.64 3.75
N VAL A 146 -10.59 -2.69 4.11
CA VAL A 146 -10.66 -2.02 5.41
C VAL A 146 -11.95 -1.20 5.52
N ALA A 147 -12.31 -0.44 4.49
CA ALA A 147 -13.53 0.36 4.48
C ALA A 147 -14.80 -0.52 4.61
N GLU A 148 -14.83 -1.67 3.94
CA GLU A 148 -15.93 -2.64 4.08
C GLU A 148 -16.00 -3.27 5.46
N LEU A 149 -14.85 -3.62 6.05
CA LEU A 149 -14.81 -4.15 7.42
C LEU A 149 -15.37 -3.13 8.42
N VAL A 150 -14.98 -1.86 8.32
CA VAL A 150 -15.52 -0.81 9.19
C VAL A 150 -17.04 -0.73 9.04
N MET A 151 -17.58 -0.74 7.81
CA MET A 151 -19.04 -0.73 7.61
C MET A 151 -19.72 -1.95 8.26
N ALA A 152 -19.12 -3.14 8.17
CA ALA A 152 -19.63 -4.34 8.83
C ALA A 152 -19.62 -4.19 10.37
N GLU A 153 -18.55 -3.64 10.93
CA GLU A 153 -18.41 -3.39 12.36
C GLU A 153 -19.40 -2.33 12.86
N LEU A 154 -19.64 -1.27 12.11
CA LEU A 154 -20.67 -0.27 12.44
C LEU A 154 -22.04 -0.94 12.59
N VAL A 155 -22.43 -1.78 11.64
CA VAL A 155 -23.70 -2.52 11.71
C VAL A 155 -23.69 -3.50 12.88
N ALA A 156 -22.60 -4.25 13.08
CA ALA A 156 -22.49 -5.24 14.15
C ALA A 156 -22.58 -4.60 15.54
N LEU A 157 -21.85 -3.51 15.78
CA LEU A 157 -21.83 -2.76 17.04
C LEU A 157 -23.17 -2.09 17.31
N SER A 158 -23.74 -1.39 16.32
CA SER A 158 -25.03 -0.70 16.47
C SER A 158 -26.20 -1.64 16.78
N ARG A 159 -26.08 -2.92 16.43
CA ARG A 159 -27.10 -3.96 16.63
C ARG A 159 -26.75 -4.98 17.69
N GLN A 160 -25.62 -4.83 18.38
CA GLN A 160 -25.07 -5.81 19.34
C GLN A 160 -24.96 -7.22 18.75
N LEU A 161 -24.74 -7.31 17.42
CA LEU A 161 -24.92 -8.53 16.64
C LEU A 161 -24.03 -9.68 17.13
N PHE A 162 -22.77 -9.38 17.46
CA PHE A 162 -21.81 -10.39 17.90
C PHE A 162 -22.27 -11.08 19.19
N GLU A 163 -22.69 -10.29 20.18
CA GLU A 163 -23.20 -10.81 21.46
C GLU A 163 -24.50 -11.59 21.25
N ARG A 164 -25.46 -11.07 20.48
CA ARG A 164 -26.72 -11.79 20.18
C ARG A 164 -26.46 -13.13 19.49
N ALA A 165 -25.48 -13.17 18.59
CA ALA A 165 -25.09 -14.39 17.89
C ALA A 165 -24.37 -15.39 18.81
N TYR A 166 -23.62 -14.91 19.81
CA TYR A 166 -23.00 -15.75 20.82
C TYR A 166 -24.03 -16.34 21.80
N GLU A 167 -24.96 -15.51 22.28
CA GLU A 167 -26.09 -15.94 23.12
C GLU A 167 -26.87 -17.10 22.43
N LEU A 168 -27.26 -16.93 21.16
CA LEU A 168 -27.98 -17.99 20.43
C LEU A 168 -27.16 -19.26 20.24
N ARG A 169 -25.84 -19.16 19.99
CA ARG A 169 -24.94 -20.32 19.89
C ARG A 169 -24.84 -21.11 21.20
N THR A 170 -25.08 -20.45 22.32
CA THR A 170 -25.08 -21.06 23.66
C THR A 170 -26.48 -21.44 24.15
N GLY A 171 -27.50 -21.33 23.28
CA GLY A 171 -28.89 -21.69 23.59
C GLY A 171 -29.69 -20.60 24.32
N ILE A 172 -29.14 -19.40 24.44
CA ILE A 172 -29.79 -18.25 25.09
C ILE A 172 -30.59 -17.46 24.03
N TRP A 173 -31.90 -17.34 24.25
CA TRP A 173 -32.77 -16.51 23.40
C TRP A 173 -33.01 -15.14 24.04
N ASN A 174 -32.33 -14.10 23.54
CA ASN A 174 -32.42 -12.74 24.10
C ASN A 174 -32.87 -11.70 23.04
N LYS A 175 -34.18 -11.68 22.77
CA LYS A 175 -34.80 -10.76 21.81
C LYS A 175 -35.12 -9.41 22.48
N GLN A 176 -34.29 -8.40 22.23
CA GLN A 176 -34.51 -7.03 22.72
C GLN A 176 -34.07 -5.96 21.72
N SER A 177 -34.65 -4.75 21.86
CA SER A 177 -34.30 -3.57 21.06
C SER A 177 -33.50 -2.51 21.83
N LYS A 178 -33.35 -2.67 23.14
CA LYS A 178 -32.69 -1.69 24.00
C LYS A 178 -31.21 -1.57 23.63
N GLY A 179 -30.77 -0.36 23.28
CA GLY A 179 -29.38 -0.11 22.87
C GLY A 179 -29.05 -0.62 21.47
N CYS A 180 -30.06 -0.87 20.63
CA CYS A 180 -29.91 -1.21 19.22
C CYS A 180 -30.38 -0.05 18.35
N TRP A 181 -29.61 0.32 17.33
CA TRP A 181 -29.84 1.52 16.52
C TRP A 181 -29.77 1.24 15.03
N GLU A 182 -30.53 2.01 14.24
CA GLU A 182 -30.24 2.19 12.82
C GLU A 182 -29.03 3.13 12.65
N LEU A 183 -28.18 2.82 11.68
CA LEU A 183 -27.06 3.69 11.28
C LEU A 183 -27.53 4.97 10.57
N ARG A 184 -28.64 4.89 9.83
CA ARG A 184 -29.20 6.05 9.13
C ARG A 184 -29.44 7.21 10.10
N GLY A 185 -28.95 8.39 9.71
CA GLY A 185 -29.04 9.62 10.48
C GLY A 185 -28.03 9.75 11.63
N LYS A 186 -27.21 8.72 11.89
CA LYS A 186 -26.09 8.83 12.84
C LYS A 186 -24.90 9.54 12.21
N THR A 187 -24.02 10.05 13.05
CA THR A 187 -22.78 10.73 12.63
C THR A 187 -21.59 9.78 12.73
N LEU A 188 -20.89 9.56 11.61
CA LEU A 188 -19.59 8.91 11.57
C LEU A 188 -18.49 9.98 11.58
N GLY A 189 -17.61 9.92 12.57
CA GLY A 189 -16.40 10.72 12.65
C GLY A 189 -15.19 9.92 12.17
N ILE A 190 -14.55 10.38 11.11
CA ILE A 190 -13.36 9.76 10.51
C ILE A 190 -12.11 10.56 10.91
N VAL A 191 -11.17 9.92 11.62
CA VAL A 191 -9.88 10.53 11.98
C VAL A 191 -8.83 10.02 10.98
N GLY A 192 -8.33 10.92 10.12
CA GLY A 192 -7.50 10.58 8.97
C GLY A 192 -8.34 10.36 7.71
N TYR A 193 -8.29 11.31 6.77
CA TYR A 193 -9.10 11.31 5.54
C TYR A 193 -8.25 11.02 4.29
N GLY A 194 -7.35 10.05 4.41
CA GLY A 194 -6.57 9.50 3.30
C GLY A 194 -7.38 8.50 2.45
N HIS A 195 -6.68 7.55 1.80
CA HIS A 195 -7.29 6.58 0.89
C HIS A 195 -8.47 5.79 1.49
N ILE A 196 -8.28 5.21 2.68
CA ILE A 196 -9.34 4.44 3.37
C ILE A 196 -10.47 5.35 3.84
N GLY A 197 -10.14 6.45 4.52
CA GLY A 197 -11.14 7.39 5.07
C GLY A 197 -12.03 7.99 3.99
N ALA A 198 -11.45 8.40 2.86
CA ALA A 198 -12.19 8.92 1.72
C ALA A 198 -13.10 7.84 1.10
N GLN A 199 -12.63 6.61 0.93
CA GLN A 199 -13.44 5.52 0.42
C GLN A 199 -14.58 5.11 1.37
N LEU A 200 -14.30 5.09 2.67
CA LEU A 200 -15.28 4.82 3.70
C LEU A 200 -16.37 5.90 3.73
N SER A 201 -16.03 7.17 3.54
CA SER A 201 -17.01 8.27 3.53
C SER A 201 -18.13 8.03 2.51
N VAL A 202 -17.77 7.59 1.29
CA VAL A 202 -18.73 7.32 0.22
C VAL A 202 -19.67 6.17 0.59
N LEU A 203 -19.13 5.10 1.20
CA LEU A 203 -19.94 3.98 1.68
C LEU A 203 -20.88 4.38 2.82
N ALA A 204 -20.36 5.16 3.77
CA ALA A 204 -21.12 5.60 4.93
C ALA A 204 -22.29 6.51 4.52
N GLU A 205 -22.06 7.46 3.60
CA GLU A 205 -23.11 8.31 3.04
C GLU A 205 -24.18 7.50 2.30
N ALA A 206 -23.77 6.48 1.53
CA ALA A 206 -24.71 5.58 0.88
C ALA A 206 -25.59 4.79 1.88
N PHE A 207 -25.11 4.56 3.11
CA PHE A 207 -25.87 3.99 4.23
C PHE A 207 -26.71 5.02 5.00
N GLY A 208 -26.68 6.30 4.59
CA GLY A 208 -27.42 7.39 5.21
C GLY A 208 -26.79 7.93 6.49
N LEU A 209 -25.48 7.69 6.72
CA LEU A 209 -24.72 8.33 7.79
C LEU A 209 -24.37 9.77 7.39
N ARG A 210 -24.25 10.65 8.39
CA ARG A 210 -23.61 11.96 8.24
C ARG A 210 -22.11 11.78 8.48
N VAL A 211 -21.28 12.19 7.54
CA VAL A 211 -19.82 12.02 7.67
C VAL A 211 -19.15 13.33 8.07
N LEU A 212 -18.43 13.28 9.19
CA LEU A 212 -17.47 14.30 9.59
C LEU A 212 -16.08 13.69 9.53
N PHE A 213 -15.07 14.48 9.22
CA PHE A 213 -13.69 14.02 9.32
C PHE A 213 -12.76 15.08 9.87
N HIS A 214 -11.67 14.63 10.49
CA HIS A 214 -10.57 15.46 10.91
C HIS A 214 -9.28 14.91 10.31
N ASP A 215 -8.50 15.81 9.74
CA ASP A 215 -7.17 15.54 9.21
C ASP A 215 -6.29 16.76 9.50
N VAL A 216 -4.98 16.52 9.64
CA VAL A 216 -3.97 17.56 9.92
C VAL A 216 -3.73 18.47 8.73
N ILE A 217 -4.08 18.01 7.52
CA ILE A 217 -4.07 18.81 6.30
C ILE A 217 -5.50 19.13 5.84
N ASN A 218 -5.65 20.24 5.12
CA ASN A 218 -6.92 20.57 4.48
C ASN A 218 -7.14 19.68 3.25
N ILE A 219 -8.21 18.89 3.24
CA ILE A 219 -8.51 17.92 2.18
C ILE A 219 -9.85 18.27 1.55
N MET A 220 -9.92 18.22 0.22
CA MET A 220 -11.18 18.37 -0.49
C MET A 220 -12.11 17.19 -0.16
N PRO A 221 -13.29 17.44 0.45
CA PRO A 221 -14.22 16.38 0.81
C PRO A 221 -14.82 15.71 -0.42
N LEU A 222 -15.26 14.46 -0.25
CA LEU A 222 -16.09 13.76 -1.23
C LEU A 222 -17.55 13.77 -0.78
N GLY A 223 -18.47 13.94 -1.71
CA GLY A 223 -19.90 13.92 -1.42
C GLY A 223 -20.31 15.03 -0.44
N THR A 224 -20.97 14.66 0.64
CA THR A 224 -21.43 15.57 1.70
C THR A 224 -20.54 15.58 2.94
N ALA A 225 -19.41 14.88 2.90
CA ALA A 225 -18.49 14.79 4.02
C ALA A 225 -17.97 16.18 4.38
N ARG A 226 -17.81 16.45 5.68
CA ARG A 226 -17.38 17.76 6.16
C ARG A 226 -16.13 17.65 7.03
N GLN A 227 -15.09 18.37 6.65
CA GLN A 227 -13.92 18.55 7.51
C GLN A 227 -14.30 19.38 8.73
N VAL A 228 -13.85 18.96 9.91
CA VAL A 228 -13.94 19.74 11.14
C VAL A 228 -12.56 20.21 11.59
N GLU A 229 -12.55 21.39 12.21
CA GLU A 229 -11.33 22.15 12.55
C GLU A 229 -10.46 21.50 13.63
N SER A 230 -11.03 20.62 14.46
CA SER A 230 -10.31 19.94 15.53
C SER A 230 -10.80 18.51 15.76
N LEU A 231 -9.92 17.67 16.27
CA LEU A 231 -10.25 16.32 16.73
C LEU A 231 -11.32 16.36 17.81
N GLU A 232 -11.22 17.26 18.78
CA GLU A 232 -12.20 17.41 19.87
C GLU A 232 -13.63 17.61 19.33
N LYS A 233 -13.80 18.50 18.34
CA LYS A 233 -15.11 18.75 17.72
C LYS A 233 -15.67 17.51 17.05
N LEU A 234 -14.81 16.72 16.39
CA LEU A 234 -15.21 15.44 15.80
C LEU A 234 -15.72 14.47 16.88
N LEU A 235 -14.95 14.30 17.95
CA LEU A 235 -15.27 13.35 19.03
C LEU A 235 -16.59 13.72 19.75
N GLN A 236 -16.84 15.02 19.94
CA GLN A 236 -18.07 15.52 20.58
C GLN A 236 -19.32 15.36 19.71
N GLU A 237 -19.19 15.35 18.38
CA GLU A 237 -20.33 15.27 17.44
C GLU A 237 -20.65 13.83 17.00
N ALA A 238 -19.64 12.94 16.94
CA ALA A 238 -19.73 11.62 16.33
C ALA A 238 -20.38 10.54 17.21
N ASP A 239 -21.31 9.76 16.63
CA ASP A 239 -21.88 8.55 17.26
C ASP A 239 -20.93 7.36 17.13
N PHE A 240 -20.17 7.33 16.03
CA PHE A 240 -19.13 6.34 15.75
C PHE A 240 -17.86 7.08 15.37
N VAL A 241 -16.74 6.74 15.98
CA VAL A 241 -15.42 7.28 15.63
C VAL A 241 -14.59 6.15 15.04
N THR A 242 -13.95 6.38 13.89
CA THR A 242 -13.06 5.42 13.24
C THR A 242 -11.72 6.06 12.89
N LEU A 243 -10.65 5.31 13.09
CA LEU A 243 -9.27 5.78 12.95
C LEU A 243 -8.63 5.21 11.68
N HIS A 244 -8.04 6.08 10.87
CA HIS A 244 -7.35 5.78 9.61
C HIS A 244 -6.07 6.61 9.45
N VAL A 245 -5.27 6.66 10.50
CA VAL A 245 -4.00 7.40 10.57
C VAL A 245 -2.78 6.47 10.47
N PRO A 246 -1.62 6.95 9.97
CA PRO A 246 -0.37 6.21 10.07
C PRO A 246 0.11 6.10 11.52
N GLU A 247 1.12 5.26 11.76
CA GLU A 247 1.83 5.23 13.05
C GLU A 247 3.01 6.20 12.94
N SER A 248 3.02 7.19 13.82
CA SER A 248 4.02 8.26 13.92
C SER A 248 4.09 8.74 15.36
N GLU A 249 5.10 9.52 15.71
CA GLU A 249 5.20 10.11 17.05
C GLU A 249 3.96 10.92 17.42
N ASP A 250 3.34 11.60 16.45
CA ASP A 250 2.13 12.41 16.64
C ASP A 250 0.84 11.61 16.82
N THR A 251 0.82 10.33 16.40
CA THR A 251 -0.39 9.49 16.41
C THR A 251 -0.36 8.40 17.46
N ILE A 252 0.79 8.15 18.09
CA ILE A 252 0.89 7.20 19.20
C ILE A 252 0.07 7.71 20.39
N ASN A 253 -0.87 6.87 20.85
CA ASN A 253 -1.81 7.15 21.93
C ASN A 253 -2.59 8.46 21.76
N MET A 254 -2.81 8.91 20.52
CA MET A 254 -3.59 10.13 20.26
C MET A 254 -5.04 10.01 20.75
N ILE A 255 -5.55 8.79 20.88
CA ILE A 255 -6.82 8.49 21.57
C ILE A 255 -6.48 7.90 22.94
N SER A 256 -6.29 8.77 23.93
CA SER A 256 -6.07 8.43 25.33
C SER A 256 -7.32 8.69 26.18
N LYS A 257 -7.19 8.62 27.50
CA LYS A 257 -8.27 8.86 28.47
C LYS A 257 -9.00 10.19 28.23
N GLU A 258 -8.27 11.23 27.87
CA GLU A 258 -8.80 12.56 27.60
C GLU A 258 -9.72 12.57 26.38
N GLN A 259 -9.27 12.03 25.25
CA GLN A 259 -10.07 11.95 24.02
C GLN A 259 -11.25 11.00 24.18
N LEU A 260 -11.06 9.86 24.84
CA LEU A 260 -12.15 8.93 25.15
C LEU A 260 -13.25 9.60 25.97
N ALA A 261 -12.90 10.50 26.90
CA ALA A 261 -13.88 11.24 27.69
C ALA A 261 -14.60 12.36 26.91
N GLN A 262 -13.98 12.87 25.83
CA GLN A 262 -14.60 13.85 24.91
C GLN A 262 -15.61 13.21 23.96
N MET A 263 -15.54 11.89 23.76
CA MET A 263 -16.52 11.18 22.94
C MET A 263 -17.92 11.26 23.56
N LYS A 264 -18.94 11.15 22.70
CA LYS A 264 -20.33 11.11 23.20
C LYS A 264 -20.55 9.89 24.08
N LYS A 265 -21.23 10.06 25.21
CA LYS A 265 -21.67 8.92 26.02
C LYS A 265 -22.59 8.01 25.19
N GLY A 266 -22.24 6.72 25.13
CA GLY A 266 -22.92 5.71 24.32
C GLY A 266 -22.43 5.61 22.88
N SER A 267 -21.36 6.31 22.51
CA SER A 267 -20.70 6.19 21.20
C SER A 267 -19.83 4.95 21.11
N TYR A 268 -19.26 4.73 19.92
CA TYR A 268 -18.42 3.58 19.59
C TYR A 268 -17.08 4.03 18.99
N LEU A 269 -16.01 3.27 19.26
CA LEU A 269 -14.68 3.49 18.70
C LEU A 269 -14.27 2.30 17.82
N ILE A 270 -13.72 2.57 16.63
CA ILE A 270 -13.21 1.58 15.71
C ILE A 270 -11.74 1.89 15.39
N ASN A 271 -10.83 0.94 15.58
CA ASN A 271 -9.43 1.07 15.19
C ASN A 271 -8.98 -0.13 14.35
N ASN A 272 -8.95 0.09 13.03
CA ASN A 272 -8.43 -0.86 12.04
C ASN A 272 -7.22 -0.27 11.30
N ALA A 273 -6.51 0.68 11.94
CA ALA A 273 -5.39 1.39 11.33
C ALA A 273 -4.04 0.91 11.86
N ARG A 274 -3.71 1.30 13.10
CA ARG A 274 -2.43 1.00 13.75
C ARG A 274 -2.59 0.71 15.23
N GLY A 275 -1.83 -0.26 15.74
CA GLY A 275 -2.00 -0.82 17.07
C GLY A 275 -1.69 0.13 18.22
N ARG A 276 -0.87 1.16 17.98
CA ARG A 276 -0.45 2.13 19.01
C ARG A 276 -1.21 3.44 18.99
N VAL A 277 -2.29 3.57 18.21
CA VAL A 277 -3.04 4.83 18.11
C VAL A 277 -3.97 5.05 19.31
N VAL A 278 -4.42 3.96 19.94
CA VAL A 278 -5.35 3.98 21.07
C VAL A 278 -4.65 3.45 22.31
N ASP A 279 -4.81 4.15 23.43
CA ASP A 279 -4.46 3.63 24.75
C ASP A 279 -5.50 2.56 25.16
N ILE A 280 -5.15 1.29 24.99
CA ILE A 280 -6.06 0.16 25.24
C ILE A 280 -6.50 0.05 26.71
N PRO A 281 -5.60 0.19 27.72
CA PRO A 281 -6.02 0.33 29.11
C PRO A 281 -7.10 1.40 29.33
N ALA A 282 -6.93 2.61 28.78
CA ALA A 282 -7.92 3.68 28.91
C ALA A 282 -9.25 3.34 28.20
N LEU A 283 -9.18 2.67 27.04
CA LEU A 283 -10.35 2.17 26.34
C LEU A 283 -11.15 1.15 27.18
N ILE A 284 -10.45 0.22 27.84
CA ILE A 284 -11.07 -0.75 28.75
C ILE A 284 -11.80 -0.04 29.88
N GLU A 285 -11.18 0.96 30.52
CA GLU A 285 -11.82 1.77 31.57
C GLU A 285 -13.11 2.43 31.05
N ALA A 286 -13.07 3.05 29.87
CA ALA A 286 -14.22 3.73 29.27
C ALA A 286 -15.38 2.77 28.93
N LEU A 287 -15.06 1.55 28.47
CA LEU A 287 -16.04 0.50 28.18
C LEU A 287 -16.67 -0.07 29.45
N GLN A 288 -15.86 -0.36 30.48
CA GLN A 288 -16.36 -0.84 31.77
C GLN A 288 -17.23 0.19 32.48
N ALA A 289 -16.85 1.47 32.38
CA ALA A 289 -17.65 2.60 32.87
C ALA A 289 -18.94 2.85 32.06
N LYS A 290 -19.13 2.12 30.94
CA LYS A 290 -20.24 2.32 29.98
C LYS A 290 -20.32 3.75 29.46
N HIS A 291 -19.17 4.44 29.41
CA HIS A 291 -19.06 5.69 28.69
C HIS A 291 -19.14 5.42 27.18
N LEU A 292 -18.38 4.43 26.69
CA LEU A 292 -18.55 3.89 25.35
C LEU A 292 -19.51 2.70 25.37
N ALA A 293 -20.36 2.60 24.34
CA ALA A 293 -21.29 1.49 24.18
C ALA A 293 -20.59 0.23 23.63
N GLY A 294 -19.47 0.39 22.91
CA GLY A 294 -18.67 -0.72 22.41
C GLY A 294 -17.49 -0.24 21.56
N ALA A 295 -16.67 -1.19 21.10
CA ALA A 295 -15.55 -0.90 20.21
C ALA A 295 -15.27 -2.05 19.23
N ALA A 296 -14.59 -1.76 18.12
CA ALA A 296 -14.01 -2.77 17.24
C ALA A 296 -12.51 -2.50 17.06
N ILE A 297 -11.66 -3.49 17.31
CA ILE A 297 -10.21 -3.36 17.30
C ILE A 297 -9.61 -4.52 16.49
N ASP A 298 -8.95 -4.18 15.38
CA ASP A 298 -8.27 -5.16 14.51
C ASP A 298 -6.75 -5.22 14.76
N VAL A 299 -6.18 -4.18 15.39
CA VAL A 299 -4.73 -4.00 15.51
C VAL A 299 -4.34 -3.71 16.96
N PHE A 300 -3.17 -4.19 17.39
CA PHE A 300 -2.76 -4.13 18.80
C PHE A 300 -1.30 -3.67 18.97
N PRO A 301 -0.90 -3.07 20.11
CA PRO A 301 0.47 -2.63 20.35
C PRO A 301 1.53 -3.72 20.20
N ALA A 302 1.20 -4.94 20.66
CA ALA A 302 1.97 -6.15 20.43
C ALA A 302 1.04 -7.24 19.86
N GLU A 303 1.50 -7.89 18.78
CA GLU A 303 0.72 -8.90 18.06
C GLU A 303 1.48 -10.23 18.00
N PRO A 304 0.76 -11.36 17.94
CA PRO A 304 1.38 -12.66 17.74
C PRO A 304 2.21 -12.75 16.45
N SER A 305 3.33 -13.47 16.52
CA SER A 305 4.15 -13.76 15.34
C SER A 305 3.58 -14.85 14.43
N SER A 306 2.59 -15.62 14.90
CA SER A 306 1.97 -16.73 14.18
C SER A 306 0.55 -17.04 14.66
N ASN A 307 -0.21 -17.76 13.83
CA ASN A 307 -1.54 -18.23 14.15
C ASN A 307 -1.49 -19.27 15.29
N GLY A 308 -2.46 -19.23 16.19
CA GLY A 308 -2.58 -20.14 17.31
C GLY A 308 -3.25 -19.48 18.51
N ALA A 309 -2.95 -19.95 19.72
CA ALA A 309 -3.42 -19.35 20.98
C ALA A 309 -2.39 -18.47 21.75
N PRO A 310 -1.72 -17.46 21.13
CA PRO A 310 -0.74 -16.59 21.83
C PRO A 310 -1.27 -15.19 22.22
N PHE A 311 -2.56 -14.87 22.02
CA PHE A 311 -3.10 -13.56 22.41
C PHE A 311 -3.58 -13.59 23.86
N ASP A 312 -2.64 -13.38 24.79
CA ASP A 312 -2.83 -13.46 26.24
C ASP A 312 -2.06 -12.36 27.00
N ASP A 313 -2.08 -12.45 28.34
CA ASP A 313 -1.51 -11.42 29.23
C ASP A 313 0.02 -11.38 29.22
N GLN A 314 0.70 -12.38 28.64
CA GLN A 314 2.14 -12.32 28.42
C GLN A 314 2.49 -11.43 27.24
N LEU A 315 1.63 -11.42 26.21
CA LEU A 315 1.80 -10.58 25.03
C LEU A 315 1.38 -9.13 25.32
N ASN A 316 0.21 -8.95 25.93
CA ASN A 316 -0.28 -7.64 26.38
C ASN A 316 -0.96 -7.81 27.73
N SER A 317 -0.50 -7.12 28.79
CA SER A 317 -0.97 -7.31 30.17
C SER A 317 -2.48 -7.13 30.41
N TRP A 318 -3.20 -6.56 29.44
CA TRP A 318 -4.64 -6.30 29.47
C TRP A 318 -5.46 -7.23 28.56
N ALA A 319 -4.84 -8.19 27.88
CA ALA A 319 -5.48 -8.99 26.84
C ALA A 319 -6.66 -9.84 27.34
N SER A 320 -6.56 -10.47 28.51
CA SER A 320 -7.65 -11.23 29.13
C SER A 320 -8.84 -10.33 29.47
N THR A 321 -8.59 -9.16 30.04
CA THR A 321 -9.62 -8.18 30.36
C THR A 321 -10.36 -7.73 29.10
N LEU A 322 -9.63 -7.37 28.03
CA LEU A 322 -10.23 -6.95 26.77
C LEU A 322 -11.07 -8.06 26.13
N ARG A 323 -10.56 -9.30 26.09
CA ARG A 323 -11.26 -10.48 25.53
C ARG A 323 -12.58 -10.80 26.26
N ASN A 324 -12.67 -10.45 27.54
CA ASN A 324 -13.85 -10.73 28.36
C ASN A 324 -14.93 -9.63 28.24
N LEU A 325 -14.70 -8.55 27.48
CA LEU A 325 -15.71 -7.51 27.27
C LEU A 325 -16.69 -7.93 26.14
N PRO A 326 -18.00 -8.10 26.43
CA PRO A 326 -18.97 -8.60 25.45
C PRO A 326 -19.34 -7.57 24.36
N ASN A 327 -19.04 -6.29 24.59
CA ASN A 327 -19.32 -5.19 23.68
C ASN A 327 -18.11 -4.77 22.84
N VAL A 328 -17.12 -5.66 22.70
CA VAL A 328 -15.93 -5.43 21.88
C VAL A 328 -15.82 -6.49 20.79
N ILE A 329 -15.63 -6.04 19.55
CA ILE A 329 -15.27 -6.90 18.43
C ILE A 329 -13.74 -6.89 18.33
N LEU A 330 -13.13 -8.08 18.38
CA LEU A 330 -11.70 -8.26 18.22
C LEU A 330 -11.45 -9.08 16.97
N SER A 331 -10.64 -8.55 16.06
CA SER A 331 -10.22 -9.24 14.85
C SER A 331 -8.68 -9.31 14.77
N PRO A 332 -8.10 -10.40 14.22
CA PRO A 332 -6.67 -10.64 14.31
C PRO A 332 -5.90 -10.00 13.14
N HIS A 333 -5.93 -8.67 13.02
CA HIS A 333 -5.25 -7.90 11.99
C HIS A 333 -5.61 -8.36 10.57
N ILE A 334 -6.91 -8.43 10.29
CA ILE A 334 -7.47 -8.93 9.04
C ILE A 334 -8.14 -7.85 8.18
N GLY A 335 -8.08 -6.57 8.57
CA GLY A 335 -8.73 -5.49 7.81
C GLY A 335 -8.35 -5.44 6.33
N GLY A 336 -7.12 -5.81 5.99
CA GLY A 336 -6.65 -5.93 4.59
C GLY A 336 -6.54 -7.35 4.05
N SER A 337 -7.01 -8.36 4.79
CA SER A 337 -6.77 -9.77 4.49
C SER A 337 -7.94 -10.39 3.71
N THR A 338 -8.10 -9.96 2.47
CA THR A 338 -9.10 -10.49 1.50
C THR A 338 -8.41 -11.07 0.26
N GLU A 339 -9.09 -11.94 -0.49
CA GLU A 339 -8.54 -12.53 -1.72
C GLU A 339 -8.31 -11.45 -2.79
N GLU A 340 -9.22 -10.48 -2.88
CA GLU A 340 -9.11 -9.33 -3.78
C GLU A 340 -7.91 -8.46 -3.44
N ALA A 341 -7.70 -8.15 -2.15
CA ALA A 341 -6.53 -7.38 -1.72
C ALA A 341 -5.24 -8.17 -1.99
N GLN A 342 -5.19 -9.48 -1.74
CA GLN A 342 -4.00 -10.29 -2.05
C GLN A 342 -3.70 -10.31 -3.57
N THR A 343 -4.74 -10.35 -4.40
CA THR A 343 -4.60 -10.27 -5.85
C THR A 343 -4.03 -8.92 -6.28
N MET A 344 -4.61 -7.82 -5.78
CA MET A 344 -4.15 -6.47 -6.09
C MET A 344 -2.72 -6.20 -5.61
N ILE A 345 -2.37 -6.64 -4.39
CA ILE A 345 -1.00 -6.58 -3.87
C ILE A 345 -0.04 -7.34 -4.78
N GLY A 346 -0.43 -8.54 -5.22
CA GLY A 346 0.32 -9.35 -6.17
C GLY A 346 0.64 -8.59 -7.45
N LEU A 347 -0.39 -7.99 -8.06
CA LEU A 347 -0.27 -7.23 -9.30
C LEU A 347 0.58 -5.97 -9.12
N GLU A 348 0.31 -5.16 -8.11
CA GLU A 348 0.95 -3.86 -7.88
C GLU A 348 2.46 -4.02 -7.63
N VAL A 349 2.84 -4.91 -6.72
CA VAL A 349 4.25 -5.15 -6.40
C VAL A 349 4.95 -5.84 -7.57
N ALA A 350 4.32 -6.81 -8.23
CA ALA A 350 4.92 -7.43 -9.41
C ALA A 350 5.21 -6.42 -10.52
N GLN A 351 4.25 -5.53 -10.82
CA GLN A 351 4.46 -4.46 -11.78
C GLN A 351 5.55 -3.49 -11.33
N ALA A 352 5.65 -3.15 -10.05
CA ALA A 352 6.72 -2.29 -9.53
C ALA A 352 8.10 -2.93 -9.69
N LEU A 353 8.24 -4.21 -9.34
CA LEU A 353 9.48 -4.96 -9.57
C LEU A 353 9.83 -5.02 -11.05
N THR A 354 8.84 -5.28 -11.91
CA THR A 354 9.05 -5.30 -13.36
C THR A 354 9.48 -3.95 -13.90
N ARG A 355 8.83 -2.86 -13.46
CA ARG A 355 9.22 -1.52 -13.88
C ARG A 355 10.65 -1.16 -13.48
N TYR A 356 11.09 -1.58 -12.30
CA TYR A 356 12.46 -1.32 -11.84
C TYR A 356 13.52 -2.18 -12.54
N LEU A 357 13.22 -3.46 -12.76
CA LEU A 357 14.13 -4.39 -13.42
C LEU A 357 14.32 -4.03 -14.90
N ASP A 358 13.24 -3.68 -15.59
CA ASP A 358 13.27 -3.40 -17.03
C ASP A 358 13.51 -1.92 -17.36
N TYR A 359 13.08 -0.96 -16.53
CA TYR A 359 13.18 0.47 -16.89
C TYR A 359 13.95 1.32 -15.88
N GLY A 360 14.37 0.73 -14.77
CA GLY A 360 15.07 1.43 -13.69
C GLY A 360 14.19 2.38 -12.88
N SER A 361 12.87 2.38 -13.09
CA SER A 361 11.95 3.27 -12.38
C SER A 361 11.86 2.95 -10.89
N THR A 362 11.94 3.97 -10.04
CA THR A 362 11.87 3.82 -8.56
C THR A 362 10.66 4.49 -7.93
N ILE A 363 9.67 4.88 -8.74
CA ILE A 363 8.41 5.47 -8.26
C ILE A 363 7.69 4.49 -7.31
N GLY A 364 7.34 4.98 -6.12
CA GLY A 364 6.71 4.18 -5.07
C GLY A 364 7.68 3.32 -4.25
N ALA A 365 9.01 3.45 -4.44
CA ALA A 365 9.97 2.81 -3.56
C ALA A 365 9.97 3.47 -2.17
N VAL A 366 9.80 2.69 -1.10
CA VAL A 366 9.65 3.24 0.26
C VAL A 366 10.96 3.79 0.83
N ASN A 367 12.11 3.30 0.35
CA ASN A 367 13.44 3.60 0.90
C ASN A 367 14.41 4.27 -0.08
N PHE A 368 13.95 4.62 -1.28
CA PHE A 368 14.81 5.07 -2.38
C PHE A 368 14.39 6.45 -2.92
N PRO A 369 15.29 7.22 -3.59
CA PRO A 369 14.90 8.38 -4.38
C PRO A 369 13.93 7.99 -5.49
N GLU A 370 12.94 8.83 -5.78
CA GLU A 370 11.86 8.51 -6.73
C GLU A 370 12.18 9.12 -8.09
N VAL A 371 12.61 8.27 -9.04
CA VAL A 371 13.07 8.68 -10.36
C VAL A 371 12.37 7.86 -11.42
N ASP A 372 11.91 8.55 -12.47
CA ASP A 372 11.36 7.93 -13.67
C ASP A 372 11.73 8.73 -14.92
N LEU A 373 11.81 8.04 -16.05
CA LEU A 373 12.02 8.65 -17.36
C LEU A 373 11.03 8.06 -18.36
N ARG A 374 10.53 8.92 -19.27
CA ARG A 374 9.71 8.46 -20.40
C ARG A 374 10.39 7.29 -21.12
N ALA A 375 9.59 6.32 -21.54
CA ALA A 375 10.09 5.11 -22.20
C ALA A 375 10.94 5.45 -23.44
N ILE A 376 11.91 4.57 -23.71
CA ILE A 376 12.61 4.51 -24.99
C ILE A 376 11.67 3.78 -25.97
N ALA A 377 11.45 4.34 -27.15
CA ALA A 377 10.60 3.72 -28.17
C ALA A 377 11.30 2.51 -28.80
N ALA A 378 10.53 1.53 -29.29
CA ALA A 378 11.09 0.35 -29.96
C ALA A 378 11.97 0.69 -31.19
N GLU A 379 11.72 1.84 -31.83
CA GLU A 379 12.47 2.35 -32.98
C GLU A 379 13.85 2.94 -32.60
N GLU A 380 14.07 3.25 -31.31
CA GLU A 380 15.29 3.85 -30.75
C GLU A 380 16.30 2.74 -30.37
N ALA A 381 16.70 1.93 -31.35
CA ALA A 381 17.47 0.69 -31.11
C ALA A 381 18.88 0.92 -30.53
N GLY A 382 19.51 2.08 -30.80
CA GLY A 382 20.84 2.44 -30.31
C GLY A 382 20.86 3.13 -28.94
N HIS A 383 19.69 3.27 -28.29
CA HIS A 383 19.57 3.95 -27.01
C HIS A 383 19.76 2.99 -25.85
N ILE A 384 20.45 3.47 -24.82
CA ILE A 384 20.78 2.71 -23.62
C ILE A 384 20.44 3.55 -22.41
N ARG A 385 19.82 2.91 -21.42
CA ARG A 385 19.51 3.53 -20.13
C ARG A 385 20.57 3.19 -19.11
N VAL A 386 21.23 4.22 -18.61
CA VAL A 386 22.16 4.16 -17.48
C VAL A 386 21.37 4.34 -16.19
N CYS A 387 21.45 3.36 -15.30
CA CYS A 387 20.93 3.43 -13.94
C CYS A 387 22.12 3.46 -12.98
N HIS A 388 22.33 4.59 -12.29
CA HIS A 388 23.48 4.78 -11.42
C HIS A 388 23.05 5.19 -10.01
N VAL A 389 23.30 4.31 -9.05
CA VAL A 389 23.12 4.58 -7.63
C VAL A 389 24.48 4.94 -7.04
N HIS A 390 24.53 6.03 -6.29
CA HIS A 390 25.76 6.51 -5.69
C HIS A 390 25.54 7.12 -4.31
N LYS A 391 26.64 7.26 -3.57
CA LYS A 391 26.69 8.05 -2.35
C LYS A 391 26.34 9.51 -2.68
N ASN A 392 25.50 10.11 -1.85
CA ASN A 392 25.09 11.50 -2.02
C ASN A 392 26.22 12.46 -1.60
N GLN A 393 27.17 12.68 -2.51
CA GLN A 393 28.33 13.55 -2.26
C GLN A 393 28.61 14.50 -3.45
N PRO A 394 29.20 15.68 -3.21
CA PRO A 394 29.51 16.63 -4.27
C PRO A 394 30.43 16.05 -5.35
N GLY A 395 30.20 16.47 -6.60
CA GLY A 395 31.06 16.13 -7.74
C GLY A 395 30.69 14.85 -8.49
N VAL A 396 29.83 13.98 -7.96
CA VAL A 396 29.47 12.71 -8.64
C VAL A 396 28.80 12.96 -9.99
N LEU A 397 27.84 13.89 -10.07
CA LEU A 397 27.18 14.21 -11.34
C LEU A 397 28.16 14.73 -12.41
N LYS A 398 29.21 15.45 -11.99
CA LYS A 398 30.28 15.88 -12.91
C LYS A 398 31.01 14.65 -13.48
N LEU A 399 31.43 13.71 -12.63
CA LEU A 399 32.12 12.49 -13.04
C LEU A 399 31.25 11.63 -13.98
N VAL A 400 29.96 11.50 -13.67
CA VAL A 400 29.00 10.78 -14.52
C VAL A 400 28.89 11.48 -15.88
N ASN A 401 28.68 12.79 -15.92
CA ASN A 401 28.55 13.52 -17.18
C ASN A 401 29.87 13.52 -17.99
N GLU A 402 31.03 13.50 -17.35
CA GLU A 402 32.32 13.29 -18.03
C GLU A 402 32.39 11.89 -18.65
N ALA A 403 31.96 10.84 -17.95
CA ALA A 403 31.91 9.47 -18.47
C ALA A 403 30.91 9.29 -19.63
N LEU A 404 29.82 10.07 -19.62
CA LEU A 404 28.79 10.11 -20.67
C LEU A 404 29.13 11.06 -21.83
N SER A 405 30.12 11.94 -21.68
CA SER A 405 30.46 12.97 -22.68
C SER A 405 30.74 12.47 -24.11
N PRO A 406 31.16 11.22 -24.37
CA PRO A 406 31.26 10.70 -25.74
C PRO A 406 29.91 10.46 -26.43
N TYR A 407 28.79 10.47 -25.68
CA TYR A 407 27.44 10.17 -26.18
C TYR A 407 26.51 11.37 -25.98
N ASN A 408 25.45 11.41 -26.78
CA ASN A 408 24.37 12.38 -26.58
C ASN A 408 23.44 11.89 -25.45
N VAL A 409 23.34 12.67 -24.37
CA VAL A 409 22.39 12.41 -23.27
C VAL A 409 21.05 13.03 -23.64
N GLU A 410 20.05 12.22 -23.99
CA GLU A 410 18.73 12.73 -24.38
C GLU A 410 17.85 13.07 -23.18
N LYS A 411 17.99 12.29 -22.11
CA LYS A 411 17.15 12.38 -20.92
C LYS A 411 18.04 12.09 -19.72
N GLN A 412 17.88 12.87 -18.67
CA GLN A 412 18.56 12.64 -17.41
C GLN A 412 17.68 13.13 -16.27
N TYR A 413 17.55 12.32 -15.23
CA TYR A 413 16.89 12.68 -13.98
C TYR A 413 17.78 12.17 -12.86
N SER A 414 18.14 13.05 -11.91
CA SER A 414 18.74 12.65 -10.64
C SER A 414 17.91 13.14 -9.45
N ASP A 415 17.75 12.27 -8.45
CA ASP A 415 17.18 12.60 -7.14
C ASP A 415 18.04 12.02 -6.02
N SER A 416 17.90 12.56 -4.81
CA SER A 416 18.66 12.14 -3.63
C SER A 416 17.77 11.99 -2.40
N LYS A 417 18.07 11.00 -1.56
CA LYS A 417 17.32 10.71 -0.34
C LYS A 417 18.29 10.25 0.75
N GLY A 418 18.57 11.14 1.70
CA GLY A 418 19.58 10.92 2.73
C GLY A 418 20.97 10.71 2.13
N GLU A 419 21.59 9.56 2.45
CA GLU A 419 22.98 9.22 2.10
C GLU A 419 23.15 8.71 0.66
N ILE A 420 22.06 8.48 -0.07
CA ILE A 420 22.10 7.92 -1.43
C ILE A 420 21.43 8.85 -2.44
N ALA A 421 21.88 8.73 -3.69
CA ALA A 421 21.29 9.38 -4.83
C ALA A 421 21.19 8.38 -5.99
N TYR A 422 20.20 8.61 -6.85
CA TYR A 422 19.92 7.78 -8.00
C TYR A 422 19.80 8.64 -9.25
N LEU A 423 20.45 8.19 -10.31
CA LEU A 423 20.45 8.85 -11.61
C LEU A 423 20.01 7.86 -12.68
N LEU A 424 19.01 8.28 -13.45
CA LEU A 424 18.66 7.68 -14.73
C LEU A 424 19.13 8.59 -15.85
N ALA A 425 19.77 8.02 -16.87
CA ALA A 425 20.08 8.73 -18.11
C ALA A 425 19.87 7.84 -19.33
N ASP A 426 19.21 8.39 -20.36
CA ASP A 426 19.13 7.74 -21.68
C ASP A 426 20.18 8.37 -22.60
N ILE A 427 21.07 7.54 -23.13
CA ILE A 427 22.10 7.95 -24.09
C ILE A 427 21.84 7.31 -25.46
N ALA A 428 22.09 8.07 -26.52
CA ALA A 428 21.86 7.62 -27.91
C ALA A 428 23.12 7.09 -28.57
N ASP A 429 22.92 6.31 -29.64
CA ASP A 429 23.95 5.83 -30.58
C ASP A 429 25.11 5.06 -29.95
N VAL A 430 24.83 4.24 -28.92
CA VAL A 430 25.86 3.47 -28.22
C VAL A 430 26.15 2.15 -28.92
N GLY A 431 27.39 1.96 -29.36
CA GLY A 431 27.83 0.68 -29.92
C GLY A 431 28.00 -0.39 -28.85
N ALA A 432 27.65 -1.64 -29.15
CA ALA A 432 27.79 -2.77 -28.21
C ALA A 432 29.23 -2.97 -27.68
N ARG A 433 30.25 -2.54 -28.46
CA ARG A 433 31.67 -2.63 -28.06
C ARG A 433 32.06 -1.61 -26.99
N ASP A 434 31.31 -0.52 -26.87
CA ASP A 434 31.65 0.57 -25.94
C ASP A 434 31.02 0.36 -24.56
N LEU A 435 30.09 -0.58 -24.44
CA LEU A 435 29.32 -0.87 -23.24
C LEU A 435 30.15 -1.21 -22.01
N PRO A 436 31.14 -2.15 -22.07
CA PRO A 436 31.96 -2.46 -20.91
C PRO A 436 32.76 -1.24 -20.44
N GLY A 437 33.37 -0.51 -21.38
CA GLY A 437 34.15 0.69 -21.08
C GLY A 437 33.30 1.81 -20.48
N LEU A 438 32.05 1.97 -20.93
CA LEU A 438 31.12 2.93 -20.34
C LEU A 438 30.80 2.58 -18.89
N LYS A 439 30.45 1.32 -18.61
CA LYS A 439 30.13 0.89 -17.24
C LYS A 439 31.32 1.09 -16.31
N ASP A 440 32.52 0.71 -16.75
CA ASP A 440 33.74 0.80 -15.94
C ASP A 440 34.05 2.26 -15.58
N ARG A 441 33.91 3.20 -16.52
CA ARG A 441 34.12 4.65 -16.27
C ARG A 441 33.18 5.22 -15.20
N ILE A 442 31.94 4.73 -15.13
CA ILE A 442 30.96 5.17 -14.14
C ILE A 442 31.20 4.46 -12.79
N SER A 443 31.50 3.16 -12.86
CA SER A 443 31.57 2.29 -11.68
C SER A 443 32.88 2.40 -10.91
N SER A 444 33.94 2.93 -11.50
CA SER A 444 35.27 3.06 -10.89
C SER A 444 35.37 4.14 -9.81
N THR A 445 34.29 4.87 -9.53
CA THR A 445 34.28 5.93 -8.52
C THR A 445 34.01 5.38 -7.12
N ASP A 446 34.66 5.93 -6.09
CA ASP A 446 34.40 5.56 -4.68
C ASP A 446 32.97 5.89 -4.22
N ALA A 447 32.27 6.71 -4.99
CA ALA A 447 30.87 7.06 -4.78
C ALA A 447 29.91 6.00 -5.32
N ASN A 448 30.32 5.19 -6.30
CA ASN A 448 29.46 4.19 -6.91
C ASN A 448 29.00 3.16 -5.88
N ILE A 449 27.69 2.91 -5.88
CA ILE A 449 27.07 1.83 -5.11
C ILE A 449 26.69 0.70 -6.07
N ILE A 450 25.90 1.02 -7.10
CA ILE A 450 25.55 0.09 -8.17
C ILE A 450 25.31 0.84 -9.48
N THR A 451 25.82 0.29 -10.57
CA THR A 451 25.57 0.79 -11.93
C THR A 451 25.03 -0.34 -12.79
N ARG A 452 23.89 -0.09 -13.45
CA ARG A 452 23.27 -1.00 -14.42
C ARG A 452 23.10 -0.29 -15.75
N LEU A 453 23.28 -1.03 -16.84
CA LEU A 453 22.95 -0.56 -18.17
C LEU A 453 21.79 -1.41 -18.68
N LEU A 454 20.72 -0.77 -19.14
CA LEU A 454 19.53 -1.41 -19.70
C LEU A 454 19.45 -1.05 -21.18
N ALA A 455 19.23 -2.02 -22.05
CA ALA A 455 19.14 -1.81 -23.50
C ALA A 455 17.98 -2.58 -24.13
#